data_AF-A0A1E1VZ26-F1
#
_entry.id   AF-A0A1E1VZ26-F1
#
_cell.length_a   1.000
_cell.length_b   1.000
_cell.length_c   1.000
_cell.angle_alpha   90.00
_cell.angle_beta   90.00
_cell.angle_gamma   90.00
#
_symmetry.space_group_name_H-M   'P 1'
#
loop_
_entity.id
_entity.type
_entity.pdbx_description
1 polymer ?
#
loop_
_entity_poly.entity_id
_entity_poly.type
_entity_poly.pdbx_seq_one_letter_code
_entity_poly.pdbx_strand_id
1 'polypeptide(L)'
;VTFRLNLTTFRKLVNAIGACGVVATVTVLPNLSTEWRTLVIVFLTTALSALGFQFCGFLDNHKDMSENYSGSLMMLSRAVASVVGALVPIVVGLILGDNISDSKRWHTVFLTLASFYVACNLVYAVAGSSGRQ
;
A
#
# COMPACT_ATOMS: atom_id res chain seq x y z
N VAL A 1 -14.73 -31.62 0.07
CA VAL A 1 -15.44 -30.37 -0.29
C VAL A 1 -14.39 -29.30 -0.55
N THR A 2 -13.93 -29.16 -1.78
CA THR A 2 -12.92 -28.16 -2.13
C THR A 2 -13.64 -26.83 -2.31
N PHE A 3 -13.59 -25.98 -1.29
CA PHE A 3 -14.18 -24.65 -1.32
C PHE A 3 -13.41 -23.81 -2.35
N ARG A 4 -13.80 -23.90 -3.63
CA ARG A 4 -13.19 -23.12 -4.71
C ARG A 4 -13.71 -21.70 -4.62
N LEU A 5 -13.12 -20.91 -3.72
CA LEU A 5 -13.25 -19.46 -3.79
C LEU A 5 -12.74 -19.02 -5.15
N ASN A 6 -13.54 -18.20 -5.83
CA ASN A 6 -13.12 -17.59 -7.08
C ASN A 6 -11.82 -16.82 -6.81
N LEU A 7 -10.76 -17.13 -7.56
CA LEU A 7 -9.39 -16.67 -7.30
C LEU A 7 -9.33 -15.13 -7.25
N THR A 8 -10.16 -14.49 -8.08
CA THR A 8 -10.43 -13.05 -8.10
C THR A 8 -10.97 -12.51 -6.77
N THR A 9 -11.95 -13.18 -6.19
CA THR A 9 -12.59 -12.75 -4.93
C THR A 9 -11.63 -12.91 -3.76
N PHE A 10 -10.85 -13.99 -3.74
CA PHE A 10 -9.82 -14.21 -2.71
C PHE A 10 -8.72 -13.13 -2.77
N ARG A 11 -8.22 -12.80 -3.96
CA ARG A 11 -7.22 -11.73 -4.15
C ARG A 11 -7.74 -10.35 -3.76
N LYS A 12 -9.00 -10.03 -4.06
CA LYS A 12 -9.66 -8.79 -3.61
C LYS A 12 -9.79 -8.73 -2.10
N LEU A 13 -10.16 -9.83 -1.46
CA LEU A 13 -10.27 -9.92 0.01
C LEU A 13 -8.91 -9.72 0.68
N VAL A 14 -7.87 -10.41 0.20
CA VAL A 14 -6.50 -10.28 0.70
C VAL A 14 -6.00 -8.84 0.56
N ASN A 15 -6.24 -8.20 -0.58
CA ASN A 15 -5.87 -6.81 -0.79
C ASN A 15 -6.68 -5.84 0.09
N ALA A 16 -7.98 -6.07 0.26
CA ALA A 16 -8.81 -5.24 1.12
C ALA A 16 -8.40 -5.33 2.60
N ILE A 17 -8.08 -6.54 3.10
CA ILE A 17 -7.63 -6.75 4.49
C ILE A 17 -6.25 -6.11 4.71
N GLY A 18 -5.31 -6.33 3.79
CA GLY A 18 -4.00 -5.69 3.83
C GLY A 18 -4.11 -4.17 3.79
N ALA A 19 -5.00 -3.65 2.95
CA ALA A 19 -5.25 -2.23 2.83
C ALA A 19 -5.81 -1.60 4.10
N CYS A 20 -6.84 -2.23 4.69
CA CYS A 20 -7.41 -1.79 5.96
C CYS A 20 -6.35 -1.76 7.06
N GLY A 21 -5.49 -2.79 7.14
CA GLY A 21 -4.39 -2.83 8.11
C GLY A 21 -3.39 -1.69 7.94
N VAL A 22 -3.00 -1.38 6.70
CA VAL A 22 -2.07 -0.28 6.40
C VAL A 22 -2.70 1.08 6.69
N VAL A 23 -3.95 1.32 6.27
CA VAL A 23 -4.65 2.59 6.51
C VAL A 23 -4.87 2.84 7.99
N ALA A 24 -5.29 1.82 8.74
CA ALA A 24 -5.46 1.92 10.19
C ALA A 24 -4.12 2.25 10.88
N THR A 25 -3.03 1.64 10.45
CA THR A 25 -1.72 1.91 11.06
C THR A 25 -1.21 3.30 10.73
N VAL A 26 -1.29 3.74 9.47
CA VAL A 26 -0.80 5.06 9.03
C VAL A 26 -1.58 6.22 9.64
N THR A 27 -2.87 6.03 9.94
CA THR A 27 -3.70 7.05 10.61
C THR A 27 -3.48 7.09 12.12
N VAL A 28 -3.18 5.96 12.75
CA VAL A 28 -2.91 5.89 14.20
C VAL A 28 -1.48 6.34 14.55
N LEU A 29 -0.49 6.07 13.69
CA LEU A 29 0.92 6.40 13.94
C LEU A 29 1.18 7.88 14.34
N PRO A 30 0.63 8.90 13.64
CA PRO A 30 0.87 10.30 13.99
C PRO A 30 0.13 10.77 15.25
N ASN A 31 -0.79 9.97 15.78
CA ASN A 31 -1.51 10.25 17.03
C ASN A 31 -0.80 9.65 18.27
N LEU A 32 0.17 8.75 18.07
CA LEU A 32 0.91 8.14 19.16
C LEU A 32 2.02 9.08 19.65
N SER A 33 2.00 9.38 20.95
CA SER A 33 3.07 10.16 21.60
C SER A 33 4.37 9.36 21.64
N THR A 34 5.50 10.07 21.64
CA THR A 34 6.86 9.49 21.63
C THR A 34 7.17 8.65 22.88
N GLU A 35 6.36 8.78 23.93
CA GLU A 35 6.47 8.04 25.19
C GLU A 35 6.25 6.53 25.01
N TRP A 36 5.44 6.13 24.02
CA TRP A 36 5.11 4.71 23.77
C TRP A 36 5.90 4.13 22.60
N ARG A 37 7.23 4.21 22.67
CA ARG A 37 8.15 3.79 21.60
C ARG A 37 7.92 2.34 21.14
N THR A 38 7.61 1.43 22.06
CA THR A 38 7.31 0.03 21.76
C THR A 38 6.04 -0.12 20.92
N LEU A 39 4.98 0.64 21.22
CA LEU A 39 3.74 0.59 20.46
C LEU A 39 3.96 1.08 19.03
N VAL A 40 4.70 2.17 18.85
CA VAL A 40 5.05 2.70 17.51
C VAL A 40 5.76 1.64 16.66
N ILE A 41 6.72 0.91 17.23
CA ILE A 41 7.45 -0.15 16.52
C ILE A 41 6.53 -1.33 16.15
N VAL A 42 5.63 -1.73 17.05
CA VAL A 42 4.66 -2.79 16.79
C VAL A 42 3.74 -2.39 15.63
N PHE A 43 3.16 -1.20 15.68
CA PHE A 43 2.32 -0.68 14.59
C PHE A 43 3.07 -0.63 13.26
N LEU A 44 4.29 -0.09 13.24
CA LEU A 44 5.12 -0.05 12.02
C LEU A 44 5.38 -1.45 11.46
N THR A 45 5.70 -2.41 12.33
CA THR A 45 5.95 -3.81 11.94
C THR A 45 4.69 -4.46 11.37
N THR A 46 3.53 -4.24 11.99
CA THR A 46 2.24 -4.74 11.50
C THR A 46 1.89 -4.17 10.13
N ALA A 47 2.14 -2.87 9.89
CA ALA A 47 1.94 -2.26 8.59
C ALA A 47 2.84 -2.87 7.50
N LEU A 48 4.13 -3.05 7.79
CA LEU A 48 5.07 -3.68 6.85
C LEU A 48 4.70 -5.14 6.56
N SER A 49 4.24 -5.88 7.57
CA SER A 49 3.74 -7.25 7.40
C SER A 49 2.48 -7.30 6.52
N ALA A 50 1.52 -6.40 6.76
CA ALA A 50 0.32 -6.28 5.92
C ALA A 50 0.64 -5.92 4.47
N LEU A 51 1.62 -5.04 4.24
CA LEU A 51 2.13 -4.74 2.90
C LEU A 51 2.74 -5.99 2.23
N GLY A 52 3.57 -6.74 2.96
CA GLY A 52 4.15 -8.00 2.49
C GLY A 52 3.09 -9.03 2.08
N PHE A 53 2.05 -9.19 2.91
CA PHE A 53 0.92 -10.08 2.60
C PHE A 53 0.19 -9.67 1.32
N GLN A 54 0.04 -8.37 1.09
CA GLN A 54 -0.59 -7.84 -0.11
C GLN A 54 0.23 -8.11 -1.38
N PHE A 55 1.57 -8.00 -1.32
CA PHE A 55 2.45 -8.31 -2.46
C PHE A 55 2.34 -9.77 -2.92
N CYS A 56 2.15 -10.72 -2.00
CA CYS A 56 1.96 -12.12 -2.36
C CYS A 56 0.74 -12.34 -3.27
N GLY A 57 -0.33 -11.55 -3.12
CA GLY A 57 -1.52 -11.62 -3.98
C GLY A 57 -1.32 -11.06 -5.39
N PHE A 58 -0.45 -10.05 -5.56
CA PHE A 58 -0.20 -9.37 -6.83
C PHE A 58 0.78 -10.11 -7.76
N LEU A 59 1.76 -10.80 -7.18
CA LEU A 59 2.84 -11.47 -7.92
C LEU A 59 2.37 -12.65 -8.77
N ASP A 60 1.29 -13.30 -8.36
CA ASP A 60 0.67 -14.38 -9.13
C ASP A 60 -0.32 -13.85 -10.18
N ASN A 61 -0.89 -12.66 -9.97
CA ASN A 61 -1.85 -12.07 -10.91
C ASN A 61 -1.22 -11.68 -12.25
N HIS A 62 0.07 -11.33 -12.28
CA HIS A 62 0.79 -11.06 -13.54
C HIS A 62 1.15 -12.34 -14.29
N LYS A 63 1.44 -13.44 -13.57
CA LYS A 63 1.76 -14.73 -14.19
C LYS A 63 0.53 -15.36 -14.85
N ASP A 64 -0.64 -15.22 -14.21
CA ASP A 64 -1.90 -15.78 -14.74
C ASP A 64 -2.44 -15.04 -15.98
N MET A 65 -2.06 -13.78 -16.20
CA MET A 65 -2.65 -12.91 -17.23
C MET A 65 -1.81 -12.83 -18.53
N SER A 66 -0.52 -13.21 -18.50
CA SER A 66 0.31 -13.34 -19.71
C SER A 66 1.61 -14.08 -19.42
N GLU A 67 1.69 -15.38 -19.68
CA GLU A 67 2.94 -16.15 -19.49
C GLU A 67 4.09 -15.65 -20.40
N ASN A 68 3.77 -15.07 -21.57
CA ASN A 68 4.79 -14.68 -22.55
C ASN A 68 5.30 -13.21 -22.41
N TYR A 69 4.53 -12.30 -21.78
CA TYR A 69 4.89 -10.87 -21.65
C TYR A 69 4.94 -10.33 -20.21
N SER A 70 4.74 -11.19 -19.20
CA SER A 70 4.70 -10.79 -17.79
C SER A 70 6.00 -10.14 -17.29
N GLY A 71 7.17 -10.53 -17.82
CA GLY A 71 8.44 -9.90 -17.48
C GLY A 71 8.53 -8.42 -17.89
N SER A 72 8.10 -8.10 -19.12
CA SER A 72 8.16 -6.72 -19.64
C SER A 72 7.12 -5.81 -18.99
N LEU A 73 5.89 -6.32 -18.77
CA LEU A 73 4.82 -5.60 -18.06
C LEU A 73 5.18 -5.33 -16.59
N MET A 74 5.81 -6.30 -15.92
CA MET A 74 6.28 -6.13 -14.55
C MET A 74 7.40 -5.09 -14.48
N MET A 75 8.35 -5.12 -15.43
CA MET A 75 9.43 -4.13 -15.48
C MET A 75 8.89 -2.70 -15.67
N LEU A 76 7.93 -2.52 -16.58
CA LEU A 76 7.26 -1.22 -16.78
C LEU A 76 6.56 -0.74 -15.52
N SER A 77 5.81 -1.62 -14.85
CA SER A 77 5.10 -1.29 -13.60
C SER A 77 6.08 -0.86 -12.51
N ARG A 78 7.24 -1.54 -12.40
CA ARG A 78 8.29 -1.16 -11.45
C ARG A 78 9.00 0.15 -11.84
N ALA A 79 9.17 0.42 -13.13
CA ALA A 79 9.73 1.69 -13.60
C ALA A 79 8.81 2.87 -13.23
N VAL A 80 7.50 2.74 -13.47
CA VAL A 80 6.50 3.75 -13.04
C VAL A 80 6.51 3.90 -11.52
N ALA A 81 6.55 2.79 -10.77
CA ALA A 81 6.62 2.83 -9.32
C ALA A 81 7.88 3.54 -8.79
N SER A 82 9.02 3.38 -9.47
CA SER A 82 10.28 4.06 -9.13
C SER A 82 10.16 5.58 -9.30
N VAL A 83 9.57 6.04 -10.42
CA VAL A 83 9.36 7.48 -10.67
C VAL A 83 8.43 8.08 -9.62
N VAL A 84 7.32 7.39 -9.30
CA VAL A 84 6.41 7.83 -8.24
C VAL A 84 7.11 7.83 -6.88
N GLY A 85 7.93 6.83 -6.60
CA GLY A 85 8.75 6.75 -5.39
C GLY A 85 9.71 7.93 -5.23
N ALA A 86 10.27 8.43 -6.33
CA ALA A 86 11.12 9.63 -6.33
C ALA A 86 10.34 10.93 -6.06
N LEU A 87 9.05 10.98 -6.40
CA LEU A 87 8.20 12.15 -6.15
C LEU A 87 7.80 12.29 -4.67
N VAL A 88 7.71 11.17 -3.93
CA VAL A 88 7.26 11.18 -2.52
C VAL A 88 8.13 12.08 -1.63
N PRO A 89 9.48 11.98 -1.60
CA PRO A 89 10.32 12.87 -0.80
C PRO A 89 10.18 14.35 -1.17
N ILE A 90 9.96 14.66 -2.46
CA ILE A 90 9.78 16.04 -2.94
C ILE A 90 8.51 16.63 -2.35
N VAL A 91 7.39 15.89 -2.41
CA VAL A 91 6.11 16.33 -1.84
C VAL A 91 6.20 16.47 -0.32
N VAL A 92 6.83 15.51 0.37
CA VAL A 92 7.04 15.59 1.82
C VAL A 92 7.90 16.80 2.19
N GLY A 93 8.97 17.07 1.44
CA GLY A 93 9.82 18.24 1.64
C GLY A 93 9.07 19.56 1.48
N LEU A 94 8.17 19.66 0.50
CA LEU A 94 7.31 20.84 0.31
C LEU A 94 6.32 21.02 1.47
N ILE A 95 5.76 19.93 2.00
CA ILE A 95 4.81 19.99 3.13
C ILE A 95 5.53 20.39 4.43
N LEU A 96 6.76 19.91 4.65
CA LEU A 96 7.55 20.19 5.85
C LEU A 96 8.25 21.56 5.83
N GLY A 97 8.69 22.05 4.67
CA GLY A 97 9.43 23.32 4.54
C GLY A 97 10.58 23.43 5.55
N ASP A 98 10.76 24.62 6.15
CA ASP A 98 11.82 24.88 7.15
C ASP A 98 11.53 24.30 8.55
N ASN A 99 10.28 23.95 8.88
CA ASN A 99 9.91 23.52 10.24
C ASN A 99 9.68 22.00 10.30
N ILE A 100 10.77 21.24 10.18
CA ILE A 100 10.78 19.76 10.20
C ILE A 100 10.29 19.19 11.54
N SER A 101 10.41 19.96 12.63
CA SER A 101 10.06 19.51 14.00
C SER A 101 8.56 19.64 14.34
N ASP A 102 7.75 20.25 13.46
CA ASP A 102 6.32 20.46 13.75
C ASP A 102 5.50 19.18 13.58
N SER A 103 5.03 18.62 14.69
CA SER A 103 4.18 17.42 14.72
C SER A 103 2.89 17.57 13.88
N LYS A 104 2.30 18.77 13.81
CA LYS A 104 1.09 19.04 13.00
C LYS A 104 1.31 18.87 11.50
N ARG A 105 2.49 19.26 11.00
CA ARG A 105 2.84 19.13 9.56
C ARG A 105 3.05 17.66 9.20
N TRP A 106 3.70 16.89 10.08
CA TRP A 106 3.82 15.44 9.95
C TRP A 106 2.45 14.76 9.91
N HIS A 107 1.52 15.16 10.76
CA HIS A 107 0.17 14.63 10.74
C HIS A 107 -0.51 14.83 9.37
N THR A 108 -0.30 16.00 8.76
CA THR A 108 -0.80 16.30 7.41
C THR A 108 -0.15 15.40 6.36
N VAL A 109 1.17 15.16 6.44
CA VAL A 109 1.87 14.20 5.56
C VAL A 109 1.27 12.80 5.67
N PHE A 110 1.11 12.27 6.88
CA PHE A 110 0.54 10.93 7.08
C PHE A 110 -0.91 10.83 6.59
N LEU A 111 -1.73 11.87 6.78
CA LEU A 111 -3.09 11.92 6.26
C LEU A 111 -3.13 11.95 4.72
N THR A 112 -2.27 12.74 4.08
CA THR A 112 -2.19 12.76 2.61
C THR A 112 -1.77 11.40 2.05
N LEU A 113 -0.77 10.74 2.65
CA LEU A 113 -0.36 9.38 2.26
C LEU A 113 -1.49 8.35 2.45
N ALA A 114 -2.22 8.42 3.57
CA ALA A 114 -3.36 7.55 3.83
C ALA A 114 -4.46 7.75 2.77
N SER A 115 -4.80 9.00 2.44
CA SER A 115 -5.81 9.32 1.43
C SER A 115 -5.46 8.78 0.04
N PHE A 116 -4.18 8.93 -0.36
CA PHE A 116 -3.68 8.42 -1.64
C PHE A 116 -3.72 6.89 -1.68
N TYR A 117 -3.34 6.24 -0.59
CA TYR A 117 -3.38 4.78 -0.48
C TYR A 117 -4.81 4.23 -0.54
N VAL A 118 -5.77 4.88 0.14
CA VAL A 118 -7.20 4.52 0.06
C VAL A 118 -7.73 4.68 -1.37
N ALA A 119 -7.42 5.80 -2.04
CA ALA A 119 -7.83 6.04 -3.42
C ALA A 119 -7.29 4.96 -4.36
N CYS A 120 -6.01 4.60 -4.23
CA CYS A 120 -5.37 3.55 -5.02
C CYS A 120 -6.03 2.17 -4.75
N ASN A 121 -6.36 1.89 -3.49
CA ASN A 121 -7.08 0.66 -3.12
C ASN A 121 -8.50 0.61 -3.69
N LEU A 122 -9.21 1.74 -3.70
CA LEU A 122 -10.54 1.83 -4.29
C LEU A 122 -10.49 1.56 -5.80
N VAL A 123 -9.51 2.14 -6.49
CA VAL A 123 -9.28 1.88 -7.91
C VAL A 123 -9.01 0.40 -8.15
N TYR A 124 -8.17 -0.24 -7.34
CA TYR A 124 -7.93 -1.67 -7.45
C TYR A 124 -9.17 -2.52 -7.15
N ALA A 125 -9.99 -2.14 -6.17
CA ALA A 125 -11.22 -2.86 -5.83
C ALA A 125 -12.23 -2.84 -6.99
N VAL A 126 -12.36 -1.68 -7.66
CA VAL A 126 -13.29 -1.46 -8.78
C VAL A 126 -12.75 -2.05 -10.08
N ALA A 127 -11.49 -1.77 -10.45
CA ALA A 127 -10.90 -2.16 -11.72
C ALA A 127 -10.19 -3.53 -11.70
N GLY A 128 -9.90 -4.08 -10.53
CA GLY A 128 -9.24 -5.37 -10.40
C GLY A 128 -10.11 -6.50 -10.92
N SER A 129 -9.67 -7.19 -11.95
CA SER A 129 -10.26 -8.45 -12.43
C SER A 129 -9.14 -9.48 -12.57
N SER A 130 -9.34 -10.67 -12.01
CA SER A 130 -8.42 -11.82 -12.14
C SER A 130 -9.02 -12.87 -13.07
N GLY A 131 -9.81 -12.42 -14.05
CA GLY A 131 -10.29 -13.30 -15.12
C GLY A 131 -9.11 -13.70 -15.99
N ARG A 132 -8.87 -15.01 -16.07
CA ARG A 132 -7.92 -15.62 -17.01
C ARG A 132 -8.41 -15.30 -18.43
N GLN A 133 -7.67 -14.49 -19.18
CA GLN A 133 -7.83 -14.36 -20.63
C GLN A 133 -6.75 -15.20 -21.31
#